data_AF-A0A3B9A8G6-F1
#
_entry.id   AF-A0A3B9A8G6-F1
#
_cell.length_a   1.000
_cell.length_b   1.000
_cell.length_c   1.000
_cell.angle_alpha   90.00
_cell.angle_beta   90.00
_cell.angle_gamma   90.00
#
_symmetry.space_group_name_H-M   'P 1'
#
loop_
_entity.id
_entity.type
_entity.pdbx_description
1 polymer ?
#
loop_
_entity_poly.entity_id
_entity_poly.type
_entity_poly.pdbx_seq_one_letter_code
_entity_poly.pdbx_strand_id
1 'polypeptide(L)'
;AGPAGLAAACRLRQLNAELSVCVVEKGSEVGAHILSGAVFEPTALNELFPDWKDRNAPLNTAVGGDDIYVLTSAQKGIKVPSLFVPKTMHNEGNYIVSLGNVCRW
;
A
#
# COMPACT_ATOMS: atom_id res chain seq x y z
N ALA A 1 7.47 5.60 11.06
CA ALA A 1 7.06 6.59 10.09
C ALA A 1 6.06 5.89 9.19
N GLY A 2 4.89 6.49 8.96
CA GLY A 2 3.88 5.92 8.07
C GLY A 2 4.10 6.32 6.60
N PRO A 3 3.32 5.77 5.67
CA PRO A 3 3.52 5.99 4.23
C PRO A 3 3.42 7.48 3.84
N ALA A 4 2.48 8.24 4.41
CA ALA A 4 2.33 9.66 4.10
C ALA A 4 3.52 10.50 4.59
N GLY A 5 4.01 10.25 5.81
CA GLY A 5 5.15 10.98 6.37
C GLY A 5 6.46 10.67 5.64
N LEU A 6 6.66 9.40 5.28
CA LEU A 6 7.80 8.98 4.47
C LEU A 6 7.73 9.56 3.05
N ALA A 7 6.56 9.52 2.40
CA ALA A 7 6.38 10.11 1.07
C ALA A 7 6.71 11.61 1.07
N ALA A 8 6.24 12.35 2.08
CA ALA A 8 6.57 13.76 2.23
C ALA A 8 8.09 13.98 2.42
N ALA A 9 8.73 13.21 3.29
CA ALA A 9 10.18 13.32 3.52
C ALA A 9 11.01 13.00 2.27
N CYS A 10 10.65 11.94 1.55
CA CYS A 10 11.26 11.58 0.28
C CYS A 10 11.09 12.69 -0.75
N ARG A 11 9.87 13.22 -0.91
CA ARG A 11 9.60 14.27 -1.89
C ARG A 11 10.34 15.58 -1.59
N LEU A 12 10.41 15.97 -0.31
CA LEU A 12 11.18 17.13 0.14
C LEU A 12 12.67 17.00 -0.24
N ARG A 13 13.26 15.82 -0.01
CA ARG A 13 14.67 15.54 -0.36
C ARG A 13 14.91 15.47 -1.87
N GLN A 14 13.95 14.97 -2.65
CA GLN A 14 14.01 14.99 -4.12
C GLN A 14 13.96 16.41 -4.68
N LEU A 15 13.18 17.31 -4.07
CA LEU A 15 13.08 18.70 -4.49
C LEU A 15 14.29 19.54 -4.05
N ASN A 16 14.88 19.22 -2.90
CA ASN A 16 16.09 19.87 -2.41
C ASN A 16 16.98 18.88 -1.66
N ALA A 17 18.07 18.48 -2.31
CA ALA A 17 19.05 17.54 -1.76
C ALA A 17 19.91 18.12 -0.62
N GLU A 18 19.84 19.42 -0.34
CA GLU A 18 20.52 20.05 0.80
C GLU A 18 19.58 20.28 2.00
N LEU A 19 18.26 20.11 1.81
CA LEU A 19 17.29 20.29 2.89
C LEU A 19 17.44 19.20 3.95
N SER A 20 17.70 19.60 5.19
CA SER A 20 17.68 18.67 6.33
C SER A 20 16.25 18.32 6.70
N VAL A 21 15.93 17.02 6.67
CA VAL A 21 14.59 16.49 7.00
C VAL A 21 14.74 15.45 8.11
N CYS A 22 14.05 15.66 9.23
CA CYS A 22 14.02 14.73 10.35
C CYS A 22 12.70 13.95 10.35
N VAL A 23 12.78 12.62 10.34
CA VAL A 23 11.63 11.72 10.47
C VAL A 23 11.72 11.02 11.82
N VAL A 24 10.75 11.28 12.69
CA VAL A 24 10.69 10.68 14.03
C VAL A 24 9.63 9.57 14.03
N GLU A 25 9.98 8.40 14.55
CA GLU A 25 9.09 7.25 14.72
C GLU A 25 9.18 6.72 16.14
N LYS A 26 8.03 6.30 16.70
CA LYS A 26 7.92 5.69 18.02
C LYS A 26 8.45 4.25 18.07
N GLY A 27 8.28 3.50 16.98
CA GLY A 27 8.68 2.11 16.82
C GLY A 27 10.19 1.94 16.92
N SER A 28 10.60 0.73 17.34
CA SER A 28 12.01 0.33 17.36
C SER A 28 12.66 0.38 15.98
N GLU A 29 11.85 0.31 14.93
CA GLU A 29 12.23 0.48 13.54
C GLU A 29 11.05 1.05 12.73
N VAL A 30 11.33 1.57 11.54
CA VAL A 30 10.28 2.00 10.61
C VAL A 30 9.42 0.79 10.21
N GLY A 31 8.10 0.96 10.26
CA GLY A 31 7.15 -0.11 9.96
C GLY A 31 6.67 -0.91 11.18
N ALA A 32 7.35 -0.85 12.33
CA ALA A 32 7.03 -1.69 13.51
C ALA A 32 5.62 -1.50 14.07
N HIS A 33 5.02 -0.32 13.90
CA HIS A 33 3.65 -0.03 14.35
C HIS A 33 2.63 0.03 13.21
N ILE A 34 3.01 -0.34 11.99
CA ILE A 34 2.08 -0.35 10.86
C ILE A 34 1.34 -1.68 10.86
N LEU A 35 0.01 -1.60 10.99
CA LEU A 35 -0.90 -2.73 10.85
C LEU A 35 -1.86 -2.43 9.69
N SER A 36 -1.84 -3.27 8.66
CA SER A 36 -2.73 -3.16 7.50
C SER A 36 -2.82 -4.49 6.76
N GLY A 37 -4.00 -4.81 6.22
CA GLY A 37 -4.20 -5.91 5.25
C GLY A 37 -4.00 -5.47 3.79
N ALA A 38 -3.11 -4.51 3.57
CA ALA A 38 -3.09 -3.61 2.42
C ALA A 38 -3.22 -4.28 1.04
N VAL A 39 -4.22 -3.81 0.29
CA VAL A 39 -4.23 -3.81 -1.18
C VAL A 39 -3.77 -2.43 -1.63
N PHE A 40 -2.66 -2.38 -2.35
CA PHE A 40 -1.91 -1.17 -2.64
C PHE A 40 -2.10 -0.76 -4.11
N GLU A 41 -2.68 0.43 -4.29
CA GLU A 41 -2.80 1.09 -5.59
C GLU A 41 -1.48 1.83 -5.89
N PRO A 42 -0.79 1.53 -7.01
CA PRO A 42 0.58 1.95 -7.22
C PRO A 42 0.76 3.39 -7.71
N THR A 43 -0.28 4.14 -8.08
CA THR A 43 -0.16 5.48 -8.71
C THR A 43 0.71 6.43 -7.90
N ALA A 44 0.45 6.58 -6.60
CA ALA A 44 1.26 7.47 -5.75
C ALA A 44 2.74 7.03 -5.65
N LEU A 45 2.99 5.72 -5.67
CA LEU A 45 4.35 5.19 -5.66
C LEU A 45 5.05 5.38 -7.03
N ASN A 46 4.31 5.22 -8.13
CA ASN A 46 4.79 5.51 -9.49
C ASN A 46 5.20 6.99 -9.63
N GLU A 47 4.43 7.90 -9.02
CA GLU A 47 4.74 9.33 -9.02
C GLU A 47 5.99 9.65 -8.16
N LEU A 48 6.09 9.04 -6.98
CA LEU A 48 7.19 9.31 -6.06
C LEU A 48 8.50 8.65 -6.51
N PHE A 49 8.43 7.43 -7.02
CA PHE A 49 9.56 6.59 -7.43
C PHE A 49 9.21 5.79 -8.69
N PRO A 50 9.30 6.38 -9.89
CA PRO A 50 8.94 5.70 -11.15
C PRO A 50 9.70 4.38 -11.39
N ASP A 51 10.87 4.23 -10.77
CA ASP A 51 11.81 3.11 -10.85
C ASP A 51 11.71 2.14 -9.65
N TRP A 52 10.62 2.18 -8.87
CA TRP A 52 10.47 1.37 -7.64
C TRP A 52 10.67 -0.13 -7.88
N LYS A 53 10.33 -0.64 -9.07
CA LYS A 53 10.52 -2.05 -9.46
C LYS A 53 11.99 -2.43 -9.49
N ASP A 54 12.82 -1.60 -10.10
CA ASP A 54 14.27 -1.81 -10.20
C ASP A 54 14.98 -1.63 -8.85
N ARG A 55 14.34 -0.89 -7.94
CA ARG A 55 14.79 -0.64 -6.56
C ARG A 55 14.35 -1.71 -5.56
N ASN A 56 13.80 -2.84 -6.03
CA ASN A 56 13.34 -3.96 -5.21
C ASN A 56 12.28 -3.55 -4.16
N ALA A 57 11.36 -2.64 -4.50
CA ALA A 57 10.24 -2.37 -3.60
C ALA A 57 9.43 -3.65 -3.36
N PRO A 58 8.93 -3.90 -2.14
CA PRO A 58 8.32 -5.18 -1.77
C PRO A 58 6.87 -5.35 -2.27
N LEU A 59 6.61 -5.01 -3.54
CA LEU A 59 5.34 -5.14 -4.25
C LEU A 59 5.40 -6.36 -5.19
N ASN A 60 5.50 -7.55 -4.62
CA ASN A 60 5.77 -8.79 -5.39
C ASN A 60 4.50 -9.57 -5.78
N THR A 61 3.35 -9.26 -5.18
CA THR A 61 2.12 -10.04 -5.34
C THR A 61 1.06 -9.18 -6.01
N ALA A 62 0.92 -9.28 -7.33
CA ALA A 62 -0.20 -8.64 -8.03
C ALA A 62 -1.54 -9.28 -7.60
N VAL A 63 -2.60 -8.48 -7.51
CA VAL A 63 -3.94 -8.99 -7.21
C VAL A 63 -4.43 -9.87 -8.37
N GLY A 64 -4.78 -11.12 -8.08
CA GLY A 64 -5.27 -12.07 -9.08
C GLY A 64 -6.78 -12.05 -9.31
N GLY A 65 -7.54 -11.44 -8.41
CA GLY A 65 -9.00 -11.32 -8.50
C GLY A 65 -9.63 -10.86 -7.19
N ASP A 66 -10.88 -10.41 -7.30
CA ASP A 66 -11.65 -9.85 -6.19
C ASP A 66 -12.90 -10.69 -5.90
N ASP A 67 -13.08 -11.04 -4.62
CA ASP A 67 -14.20 -11.80 -4.14
C ASP A 67 -14.92 -11.04 -3.02
N ILE A 68 -16.19 -10.70 -3.24
CA ILE A 68 -17.03 -10.02 -2.26
C ILE A 68 -18.15 -10.95 -1.82
N TYR A 69 -18.33 -11.05 -0.50
CA TYR A 69 -19.37 -11.86 0.11
C TYR A 69 -20.29 -11.02 0.98
N VAL A 70 -21.59 -11.27 0.87
CA VAL A 70 -22.57 -10.84 1.87
C VAL A 70 -22.74 -11.98 2.86
N LEU A 71 -22.35 -11.75 4.12
CA LEU A 71 -22.48 -12.75 5.18
C LEU A 71 -23.90 -12.74 5.73
N THR A 72 -24.60 -13.87 5.64
CA THR A 72 -25.99 -14.00 6.08
C THR A 72 -26.13 -14.71 7.41
N SER A 73 -25.08 -15.42 7.86
CA SER A 73 -24.98 -16.01 9.19
C SER A 73 -23.52 -16.30 9.55
N ALA A 74 -23.26 -16.85 10.73
CA ALA A 74 -21.92 -17.26 11.16
C ALA A 74 -21.28 -18.37 10.29
N GLN A 75 -22.08 -19.12 9.52
CA GLN A 75 -21.60 -20.23 8.69
C GLN A 75 -21.97 -20.07 7.20
N LYS A 76 -22.62 -18.97 6.80
CA LYS A 76 -23.11 -18.79 5.43
C LYS A 76 -22.79 -17.39 4.90
N GLY A 77 -22.34 -17.36 3.64
CA GLY A 77 -22.19 -16.13 2.86
C GLY A 77 -22.58 -16.38 1.41
N ILE A 78 -23.04 -15.33 0.74
CA ILE A 78 -23.39 -15.34 -0.68
C ILE A 78 -22.35 -14.51 -1.42
N LYS A 79 -21.67 -15.12 -2.39
CA LYS A 79 -20.75 -14.39 -3.27
C LYS A 79 -21.55 -13.42 -4.14
N VAL A 80 -21.18 -12.15 -4.11
CA VAL A 80 -21.75 -11.13 -4.99
C VAL A 80 -21.21 -11.36 -6.41
N PRO A 81 -22.06 -11.54 -7.44
CA PRO A 81 -21.58 -11.62 -8.81
C PRO A 81 -20.83 -10.34 -9.19
N SER A 82 -19.68 -10.46 -9.87
CA SER A 82 -18.76 -9.35 -10.15
C SER A 82 -19.41 -8.15 -10.86
N LEU A 83 -20.47 -8.35 -11.64
CA LEU A 83 -21.22 -7.27 -12.32
C LEU A 83 -21.90 -6.30 -11.33
N PHE A 84 -22.24 -6.78 -10.13
CA PHE A 84 -22.88 -5.98 -9.08
C PHE A 84 -21.88 -5.42 -8.07
N VAL A 85 -20.60 -5.75 -8.19
CA VAL A 85 -19.55 -5.23 -7.32
C VAL A 85 -19.26 -3.76 -7.69
N PRO A 86 -19.28 -2.82 -6.72
CA PRO A 86 -18.93 -1.43 -6.98
C PRO A 86 -17.57 -1.27 -7.64
N LYS A 87 -17.46 -0.31 -8.56
CA LYS A 87 -16.22 -0.08 -9.32
C LYS A 87 -15.00 0.15 -8.44
N THR A 88 -15.19 0.79 -7.29
CA THR A 88 -14.15 1.12 -6.31
C THR A 88 -13.59 -0.09 -5.55
N MET A 89 -14.15 -1.28 -5.75
CA MET A 89 -13.71 -2.51 -5.09
C MET A 89 -13.01 -3.48 -6.05
N HIS A 90 -12.82 -3.11 -7.32
CA HIS A 90 -11.96 -3.86 -8.24
C HIS A 90 -10.52 -3.42 -8.06
N ASN A 91 -9.62 -4.38 -7.96
CA ASN A 91 -8.20 -4.17 -7.65
C ASN A 91 -7.28 -4.60 -8.80
N GLU A 92 -7.78 -4.58 -10.03
CA GLU A 92 -6.95 -4.79 -11.23
C GLU A 92 -5.80 -3.77 -11.25
N GLY A 93 -4.56 -4.26 -11.36
CA GLY A 93 -3.34 -3.44 -11.33
C GLY A 93 -2.79 -3.12 -9.94
N ASN A 94 -3.50 -3.51 -8.86
CA ASN A 94 -3.04 -3.33 -7.48
C ASN A 94 -2.18 -4.51 -6.99
N TYR A 95 -1.53 -4.33 -5.84
CA TYR A 95 -0.66 -5.33 -5.20
C TYR A 95 -1.09 -5.65 -3.78
N ILE A 96 -0.96 -6.91 -3.37
CA ILE A 96 -1.12 -7.34 -1.98
C ILE A 96 0.23 -7.17 -1.29
N VAL A 97 0.28 -6.36 -0.23
CA VAL A 97 1.55 -5.97 0.41
C VAL A 97 1.52 -6.05 1.93
N SER A 98 2.70 -6.22 2.52
CA SER A 98 2.92 -5.78 3.90
C SER A 98 3.29 -4.30 3.90
N LEU A 99 2.36 -3.44 4.32
CA LEU A 99 2.60 -1.99 4.35
C LEU A 99 3.77 -1.62 5.28
N GLY A 100 3.98 -2.40 6.35
CA GLY A 100 5.16 -2.25 7.21
C GLY A 100 6.46 -2.46 6.45
N ASN A 101 6.51 -3.46 5.57
CA ASN A 101 7.69 -3.70 4.72
C ASN A 101 7.85 -2.62 3.65
N VAL A 102 6.76 -2.14 3.05
CA VAL A 102 6.80 -1.02 2.09
C VAL A 102 7.34 0.26 2.73
N CYS A 103 6.98 0.55 3.97
CA CYS A 103 7.52 1.72 4.68
C CYS A 103 8.96 1.52 5.20
N ARG A 104 9.39 0.26 5.40
CA ARG A 104 10.79 -0.03 5.78
C ARG A 104 11.74 0.12 4.60
N TRP A 105 11.28 -0.20 3.39
CA TRP A 105 11.95 0.06 2.12
C TRP A 105 11.99 1.57 1.82
#